data_AF-A0A9D1HQV7-F1
#
_entry.id   AF-A0A9D1HQV7-F1
#
_cell.length_a   1.000
_cell.length_b   1.000
_cell.length_c   1.000
_cell.angle_alpha   90.00
_cell.angle_beta   90.00
_cell.angle_gamma   90.00
#
_symmetry.space_group_name_H-M   'P 1'
#
loop_
_entity.id
_entity.type
_entity.pdbx_description
1 polymer ?
#
loop_
_entity_poly.entity_id
_entity_poly.type
_entity_poly.pdbx_seq_one_letter_code
_entity_poly.pdbx_strand_id
1 'polypeptide(L)' 'MANEGKRKKCFCIKDMILKVGRDNRTIFKKGEQYHCTIRDDHKTMISYKIYGSEFDLSCTAEEFSEYFILLKK' A
#
# COMPACT_ATOMS: atom_id res chain seq x y z
N MET A 1 19.04 -5.38 9.56
CA MET A 1 18.72 -3.97 9.89
C MET A 1 17.42 -3.62 9.18
N ALA A 2 16.30 -3.62 9.91
CA ALA A 2 15.01 -3.25 9.36
C ALA A 2 14.93 -1.72 9.30
N ASN A 3 14.61 -1.16 8.13
CA ASN A 3 14.41 0.28 7.96
C ASN A 3 13.11 0.70 8.69
N GLU A 4 13.15 0.77 10.02
CA GLU A 4 12.04 1.20 10.88
C GLU A 4 11.68 2.68 10.66
N GLY A 5 12.63 3.49 10.18
CA GLY A 5 12.53 4.95 10.13
C GLY A 5 11.52 5.57 9.13
N LYS A 6 10.84 4.79 8.27
CA LYS A 6 9.89 5.35 7.28
C LYS A 6 8.52 4.64 7.24
N ARG A 7 8.20 3.81 8.26
CA ARG A 7 6.89 3.16 8.34
C ARG A 7 5.81 4.17 8.75
N LYS A 8 4.92 4.47 7.81
CA LYS A 8 3.72 5.27 7.99
C LYS A 8 2.48 4.37 8.02
N LYS A 9 1.32 4.95 8.26
CA LYS A 9 0.03 4.29 8.06
C LYS A 9 -0.64 4.89 6.83
N CYS A 10 -1.31 4.05 6.06
CA CYS A 10 -2.25 4.47 5.03
C CYS A 10 -3.63 3.91 5.31
N PHE A 11 -4.64 4.61 4.81
CA PHE A 11 -6.03 4.20 4.88
C PHE A 11 -6.48 3.77 3.48
N CYS A 12 -7.09 2.60 3.39
CA CYS A 12 -7.60 2.08 2.12
C CYS A 12 -8.98 2.70 1.81
N ILE A 13 -9.10 3.37 0.69
CA ILE A 13 -10.33 4.06 0.25
C ILE A 13 -11.16 3.24 -0.74
N LYS A 14 -10.59 2.17 -1.31
CA LYS A 14 -11.23 1.31 -2.31
C LYS A 14 -10.74 -0.12 -2.16
N ASP A 15 -11.66 -1.09 -2.22
CA ASP A 15 -11.31 -2.50 -2.18
C ASP A 15 -10.38 -2.85 -3.36
N MET A 16 -9.28 -3.53 -3.06
CA MET A 16 -8.40 -4.12 -4.05
C MET A 16 -8.61 -5.63 -4.08
N ILE A 17 -9.05 -6.13 -5.23
CA ILE A 17 -9.36 -7.53 -5.44
C ILE A 17 -8.30 -8.14 -6.35
N LEU A 18 -7.67 -9.21 -5.88
CA LEU A 18 -6.78 -10.05 -6.67
C LEU A 18 -7.55 -11.29 -7.12
N LYS A 19 -7.55 -11.53 -8.43
CA LYS A 19 -8.12 -12.75 -9.01
C LYS A 19 -7.05 -13.84 -9.04
N VAL A 20 -7.28 -14.94 -8.32
CA VAL A 20 -6.40 -16.10 -8.28
C VAL A 20 -7.15 -17.29 -8.85
N GLY A 21 -6.84 -17.65 -10.10
CA GLY A 21 -7.60 -18.67 -10.84
C GLY A 21 -9.05 -18.22 -11.08
N ARG A 22 -10.00 -18.88 -10.41
CA ARG A 22 -11.45 -18.57 -10.48
C ARG A 22 -11.95 -17.76 -9.28
N ASP A 23 -11.14 -17.59 -8.24
CA ASP A 23 -11.53 -16.94 -7.00
C ASP A 23 -11.11 -15.46 -6.98
N ASN A 24 -11.99 -14.63 -6.44
CA ASN A 24 -11.70 -13.23 -6.15
C ASN A 24 -11.38 -13.09 -4.67
N ARG A 25 -10.19 -12.58 -4.35
CA ARG A 25 -9.76 -12.34 -2.97
C ARG A 25 -9.53 -10.85 -2.76
N THR A 26 -10.14 -10.29 -1.73
CA THR A 26 -9.87 -8.91 -1.33
C THR A 26 -8.56 -8.86 -0.56
N ILE A 27 -7.53 -8.28 -1.16
CA ILE A 27 -6.18 -8.19 -0.56
C ILE A 27 -5.99 -6.90 0.25
N PHE A 28 -6.73 -5.85 -0.10
CA PHE A 28 -6.87 -4.64 0.71
C PHE A 28 -8.32 -4.23 0.76
N LYS A 29 -8.84 -4.00 1.97
CA LYS A 29 -10.24 -3.70 2.21
C LYS A 29 -10.43 -2.23 2.49
N LYS A 30 -11.39 -1.61 1.82
CA LYS A 30 -11.84 -0.25 2.06
C LYS A 30 -12.23 -0.08 3.53
N GLY A 31 -11.76 1.01 4.14
CA GLY A 31 -12.01 1.30 5.54
C GLY A 31 -10.89 0.82 6.48
N GLU A 32 -9.99 -0.03 6.01
CA GLU A 32 -8.91 -0.56 6.85
C GLU A 32 -7.65 0.31 6.78
N GLN A 33 -6.87 0.26 7.86
CA GLN A 33 -5.56 0.90 7.93
C GLN A 33 -4.45 -0.13 7.74
N TYR A 34 -3.47 0.23 6.91
CA TYR A 34 -2.32 -0.62 6.64
C TYR A 34 -1.02 0.11 6.97
N HIS A 35 0.00 -0.64 7.33
CA HIS A 35 1.35 -0.08 7.39
C HIS A 35 1.85 0.14 5.96
N CYS A 36 2.55 1.24 5.72
CA CYS A 36 3.19 1.49 4.44
C CYS A 36 4.55 2.17 4.62
N THR A 37 5.41 2.06 3.61
CA THR A 37 6.70 2.77 3.53
C THR A 37 6.77 3.54 2.23
N ILE A 38 7.28 4.77 2.31
CA ILE A 38 7.57 5.59 1.15
C ILE A 38 9.03 5.35 0.76
N ARG A 39 9.24 4.90 -0.48
CA ARG A 39 10.55 4.75 -1.11
C ARG A 39 10.74 5.92 -2.06
N ASP A 40 11.59 6.84 -1.64
CA ASP A 40 12.10 7.91 -2.47
C ASP A 40 13.50 7.51 -2.90
N ASP A 41 13.68 7.17 -4.17
CA ASP A 41 14.95 6.65 -4.67
C ASP A 41 15.93 7.78 -5.03
N HIS A 42 15.59 9.05 -4.75
CA HIS A 42 16.29 10.27 -5.23
C HIS A 42 16.44 10.39 -6.77
N LYS A 43 16.09 9.30 -7.48
CA LYS A 43 15.74 9.05 -8.88
C LYS A 43 14.99 10.15 -9.60
N THR A 44 13.69 10.19 -9.28
CA THR A 44 12.58 10.96 -9.89
C THR A 44 11.20 10.35 -9.58
N MET A 45 11.12 9.11 -9.06
CA MET A 45 9.83 8.44 -8.80
C MET A 45 9.68 8.01 -7.34
N ILE A 46 8.61 8.50 -6.71
CA ILE A 46 8.17 8.05 -5.39
C ILE A 46 7.39 6.74 -5.58
N SER A 47 7.79 5.70 -4.86
CA SER A 47 7.03 4.44 -4.77
C SER A 47 6.60 4.15 -3.34
N TYR A 48 5.53 3.39 -3.21
CA TYR A 48 4.94 3.01 -1.93
C TYR A 48 4.99 1.50 -1.79
N LYS A 49 5.29 1.02 -0.59
CA LYS A 49 5.12 -0.39 -0.23
C LYS A 49 4.12 -0.49 0.91
N ILE A 50 2.96 -1.11 0.66
CA ILE A 50 1.86 -1.34 1.61
C ILE A 50 1.97 -2.77 2.12
N TYR A 51 1.91 -2.95 3.43
CA TYR A 51 1.97 -4.25 4.09
C TYR A 51 0.56 -4.68 4.49
N GLY A 52 -0.02 -5.61 3.72
CA GLY A 52 -1.26 -6.30 4.07
C GLY A 52 -1.01 -7.50 4.99
N SER A 53 -2.08 -8.20 5.37
CA SER A 53 -1.99 -9.38 6.25
C SER A 53 -1.37 -10.59 5.56
N GLU A 54 -1.72 -10.81 4.29
CA GLU A 54 -1.22 -11.95 3.49
C GLU A 54 -0.26 -11.52 2.37
N PHE A 55 -0.39 -10.29 1.86
CA PHE A 55 0.36 -9.79 0.71
C PHE A 55 0.94 -8.40 0.98
N ASP A 56 2.13 -8.14 0.44
CA ASP A 56 2.63 -6.79 0.30
C ASP A 56 2.44 -6.27 -1.14
N LEU A 57 2.08 -4.99 -1.25
CA LEU A 57 1.91 -4.31 -2.51
C LEU A 57 2.98 -3.25 -2.66
N SER A 58 3.76 -3.31 -3.74
CA SER A 58 4.63 -2.20 -4.15
C SER A 58 3.99 -1.51 -5.34
N CYS A 59 3.70 -0.21 -5.22
CA CYS A 59 2.99 0.54 -6.25
C CYS A 59 3.56 1.95 -6.42
N THR A 60 3.23 2.57 -7.55
CA THR A 60 3.57 3.97 -7.84
C THR A 60 2.76 4.95 -7.00
N ALA A 61 3.12 6.23 -7.02
CA ALA A 61 2.32 7.28 -6.38
C ALA A 61 0.91 7.41 -6.97
N GLU A 62 0.77 7.21 -8.28
CA GLU A 62 -0.52 7.26 -8.99
C GLU A 62 -1.44 6.14 -8.48
N GLU A 63 -0.98 4.89 -8.55
CA GLU A 63 -1.72 3.72 -8.04
C GLU A 63 -2.01 3.85 -6.55
N PHE A 64 -1.05 4.36 -5.76
CA PHE A 64 -1.27 4.59 -4.35
C PHE A 64 -2.45 5.52 -4.12
N SER A 65 -2.54 6.63 -4.86
CA SER A 65 -3.61 7.62 -4.70
C SER A 65 -5.00 7.13 -5.11
N GLU A 66 -5.09 6.10 -5.95
CA GLU A 66 -6.36 5.49 -6.36
C GLU A 66 -6.99 4.61 -5.25
N TYR A 67 -6.15 3.93 -4.46
CA TYR A 67 -6.60 2.94 -3.49
C TYR A 67 -6.34 3.34 -2.03
N PHE A 68 -5.41 4.25 -1.79
CA PHE A 68 -4.92 4.57 -0.46
C PHE A 68 -4.71 6.08 -0.26
N ILE A 69 -4.86 6.51 0.99
CA ILE A 69 -4.50 7.84 1.45
C ILE A 69 -3.48 7.70 2.58
N LEU A 70 -2.43 8.50 2.53
CA LEU A 70 -1.43 8.53 3.58
C LEU A 70 -2.02 9.23 4.82
N LEU A 71 -2.00 8.56 5.97
CA LEU A 71 -2.40 9.18 7.24
C LEU A 71 -1.22 10.01 7.75
N LYS A 72 -1.40 11.33 7.80
CA LYS A 72 -0.48 12.21 8.52
C LYS A 72 -0.73 12.00 10.02
N LYS A 73 0.34 11.67 10.75
CA LYS A 73 0.35 11.71 12.20
C LYS A 73 0.28 13.16 12.67
#